data_AF-A0A4R4NGY9-F1
#
_entry.id   AF-A0A4R4NGY9-F1
#
_cell.length_a   1.000
_cell.length_b   1.000
_cell.length_c   1.000
_cell.angle_alpha   90.00
_cell.angle_beta   90.00
_cell.angle_gamma   90.00
#
_symmetry.space_group_name_H-M   'P 1'
#
loop_
_entity.id
_entity.type
_entity.pdbx_description
1 polymer ?
#
loop_
_entity_poly.entity_id
_entity_poly.type
_entity_poly.pdbx_seq_one_letter_code
_entity_poly.pdbx_strand_id
1 'polypeptide(L)'
;MWRPTLQQSILMLQEGQWSSGRVGRRACPVTTLLSMEQSRGLMARAIAQSGAALHTLPDEPGRTVGRRLAERLGVEPTRAALALVEPAVVARAVRELVEDVQGTPDPVRWESLALTLTPFAPSVDGEVPAAHPLDAIRSGAGASVPLLTGWNRDEARFFMVASGAIDAVDDAALRHGARGYGLPDGGLEVYRRNRPGASPGDVLAAILGDWMFAVPAIRVAEARADPAVTRFVRDGDPGWGAHRPDDRRVGVLVDGVREETDPAGAERRAWDGVC
;
A
#
# COMPACT_ATOMS: atom_id res chain seq x y z
N MET A 1 12.63 15.51 -30.82
CA MET A 1 13.46 16.38 -29.97
C MET A 1 12.67 16.70 -28.70
N TRP A 2 12.66 15.79 -27.73
CA TRP A 2 12.08 16.02 -26.40
C TRP A 2 13.26 16.38 -25.48
N ARG A 3 13.26 17.59 -24.92
CA ARG A 3 14.23 18.07 -23.92
C ARG A 3 13.55 18.21 -22.55
N PRO A 4 14.33 18.21 -21.45
CA PRO A 4 14.07 17.45 -20.24
C PRO A 4 13.52 18.31 -19.09
N THR A 5 12.52 17.80 -18.36
CA THR A 5 12.06 18.42 -17.10
C THR A 5 11.80 17.44 -15.95
N LEU A 6 12.07 16.14 -16.11
CA LEU A 6 11.86 15.16 -15.03
C LEU A 6 13.03 15.02 -14.04
N GLN A 7 14.13 15.77 -14.22
CA GLN A 7 15.38 15.57 -13.46
C GLN A 7 15.36 16.02 -11.98
N GLN A 8 14.23 16.51 -11.46
CA GLN A 8 14.08 16.94 -10.05
C GLN A 8 12.80 16.45 -9.37
N SER A 9 12.18 15.38 -9.86
CA SER A 9 10.92 14.91 -9.28
C SER A 9 11.17 14.01 -8.07
N ILE A 10 10.71 14.43 -6.88
CA ILE A 10 10.49 13.52 -5.74
C ILE A 10 9.21 12.76 -6.04
N LEU A 11 9.29 11.44 -6.19
CA LEU A 11 8.08 10.62 -6.19
C LEU A 11 7.68 10.35 -4.75
N MET A 12 6.50 10.85 -4.37
CA MET A 12 5.85 10.60 -3.09
C MET A 12 4.49 9.98 -3.38
N LEU A 13 4.29 8.73 -2.95
CA LEU A 13 3.00 8.06 -3.02
C LEU A 13 2.74 7.40 -1.66
N GLN A 14 1.52 7.60 -1.16
CA GLN A 14 0.96 6.78 -0.10
C GLN A 14 0.38 5.53 -0.77
N GLU A 15 0.87 4.35 -0.39
CA GLU A 15 0.31 3.10 -0.88
C GLU A 15 -0.94 2.75 -0.04
N GLY A 16 -2.08 2.54 -0.70
CA GLY A 16 -3.32 2.10 -0.05
C GLY A 16 -4.57 2.96 -0.24
N GLN A 17 -4.54 4.10 -0.94
CA GLN A 17 -5.78 4.80 -1.29
C GLN A 17 -6.44 4.22 -2.54
N TRP A 18 -7.29 3.21 -2.34
CA TRP A 18 -8.26 2.74 -3.33
C TRP A 18 -9.65 3.23 -2.93
N SER A 19 -9.94 4.52 -3.14
CA SER A 19 -11.30 5.04 -3.01
C SER A 19 -11.94 5.26 -4.37
N SER A 20 -13.19 4.82 -4.46
CA SER A 20 -14.07 4.84 -5.61
C SER A 20 -14.27 6.25 -6.16
N GLY A 21 -14.08 6.42 -7.48
CA GLY A 21 -14.78 7.46 -8.23
C GLY A 21 -13.92 8.63 -8.70
N ARG A 22 -12.86 8.35 -9.48
CA ARG A 22 -12.47 9.10 -10.70
C ARG A 22 -11.20 8.47 -11.28
N VAL A 23 -11.23 8.14 -12.57
CA VAL A 23 -10.08 7.62 -13.31
C VAL A 23 -8.99 8.68 -13.33
N GLY A 24 -7.90 8.50 -12.57
CA GLY A 24 -6.76 9.44 -12.65
C GLY A 24 -5.85 9.55 -11.43
N ARG A 25 -5.34 8.43 -10.90
CA ARG A 25 -4.00 8.31 -10.28
C ARG A 25 -3.78 6.81 -10.03
N ARG A 26 -3.18 6.14 -11.02
CA ARG A 26 -2.69 4.77 -10.86
C ARG A 26 -1.45 4.84 -9.96
N ALA A 27 -1.61 4.67 -8.65
CA ALA A 27 -0.46 4.58 -7.76
C ALA A 27 0.19 3.21 -7.97
N CYS A 28 1.21 3.14 -8.83
CA CYS A 28 2.14 2.01 -8.77
C CYS A 28 2.99 2.22 -7.52
N PRO A 29 3.13 1.21 -6.64
CA PRO A 29 4.02 1.27 -5.49
C PRO A 29 5.40 1.85 -5.84
N VAL A 30 5.91 2.77 -5.02
CA VAL A 30 7.21 3.43 -5.26
C VAL A 30 8.31 2.39 -5.33
N THR A 31 8.24 1.38 -4.46
CA THR A 31 9.17 0.25 -4.44
C THR A 31 9.12 -0.59 -5.71
N THR A 32 7.93 -0.74 -6.32
CA THR A 32 7.78 -1.46 -7.59
C THR A 32 8.43 -0.67 -8.73
N LEU A 33 8.21 0.65 -8.78
CA LEU A 33 8.90 1.47 -9.77
C LEU A 33 10.42 1.41 -9.57
N LEU A 34 10.92 1.52 -8.34
CA LEU A 34 12.37 1.41 -8.05
C LEU A 34 12.97 0.05 -8.46
N SER A 35 12.17 -1.03 -8.47
CA SER A 35 12.61 -2.35 -8.91
C SER A 35 12.63 -2.55 -10.43
N MET A 36 11.98 -1.68 -11.20
CA MET A 36 11.81 -1.86 -12.64
C MET A 36 12.98 -1.27 -13.43
N GLU A 37 13.46 -2.01 -14.41
CA GLU A 37 14.51 -1.55 -15.33
C GLU A 37 14.08 -0.32 -16.13
N GLN A 38 12.82 -0.33 -16.56
CA GLN A 38 12.20 0.69 -17.39
C GLN A 38 12.05 2.04 -16.66
N SER A 39 12.20 2.06 -15.33
CA SER A 39 12.13 3.29 -14.53
C SER A 39 13.51 3.91 -14.27
N ARG A 40 14.59 3.25 -14.69
CA ARG A 40 15.95 3.68 -14.37
C ARG A 40 16.21 5.10 -14.89
N GLY A 41 16.66 5.97 -13.99
CA GLY A 41 16.96 7.38 -14.30
C GLY A 41 15.73 8.29 -14.37
N LEU A 42 14.51 7.78 -14.17
CA LEU A 42 13.30 8.61 -14.08
C LEU A 42 13.14 9.31 -12.73
N MET A 43 13.83 8.83 -11.70
CA MET A 43 13.75 9.35 -10.33
C MET A 43 15.11 9.75 -9.82
N ALA A 44 15.19 10.96 -9.26
CA ALA A 44 16.38 11.42 -8.56
C ALA A 44 16.35 11.05 -7.06
N ARG A 45 15.15 10.98 -6.46
CA ARG A 45 14.88 10.62 -5.06
C ARG A 45 13.49 9.99 -4.93
N ALA A 46 13.27 9.17 -3.90
CA ALA A 46 12.01 8.49 -3.67
C ALA A 46 11.56 8.57 -2.19
N ILE A 47 10.25 8.75 -1.97
CA ILE A 47 9.61 8.64 -0.66
C ILE A 47 8.50 7.59 -0.76
N ALA A 48 8.65 6.47 -0.05
CA ALA A 48 7.65 5.40 0.04
C ALA A 48 6.92 5.49 1.39
N GLN A 49 5.72 6.07 1.41
CA GLN A 49 4.90 6.17 2.62
C GLN A 49 3.92 5.01 2.69
N SER A 50 4.03 4.19 3.73
CA SER A 50 3.29 2.94 3.85
C SER A 50 3.56 2.00 2.65
N GLY A 51 4.68 2.22 1.94
CA GLY A 51 5.06 1.52 0.72
C GLY A 51 6.12 0.47 1.01
N ALA A 52 5.76 -0.79 0.76
CA ALA A 52 6.40 -1.90 1.47
C ALA A 52 6.83 -3.07 0.56
N ALA A 53 6.89 -2.89 -0.76
CA ALA A 53 7.21 -3.96 -1.73
C ALA A 53 6.31 -5.22 -1.66
N LEU A 54 5.29 -5.24 -0.80
CA LEU A 54 4.34 -6.34 -0.62
C LEU A 54 3.18 -6.28 -1.64
N HIS A 55 2.81 -5.08 -2.09
CA HIS A 55 1.66 -4.85 -2.96
C HIS A 55 1.94 -5.20 -4.43
N THR A 56 2.36 -6.44 -4.68
CA THR A 56 2.44 -7.05 -6.01
C THR A 56 1.78 -8.41 -6.00
N LEU A 57 1.36 -8.87 -7.19
CA LEU A 57 0.81 -10.21 -7.38
C LEU A 57 1.84 -11.06 -8.13
N PRO A 58 2.00 -12.34 -7.80
CA PRO A 58 2.60 -13.29 -8.73
C PRO A 58 1.80 -13.32 -10.04
N ASP A 59 2.42 -13.75 -11.14
CA ASP A 59 1.80 -13.77 -12.48
C ASP A 59 0.45 -14.49 -12.48
N GLU A 60 0.39 -15.71 -11.96
CA GLU A 60 -0.80 -16.55 -12.04
C GLU A 60 -2.02 -15.99 -11.27
N PRO A 61 -1.90 -15.53 -10.01
CA PRO A 61 -2.97 -14.79 -9.34
C PRO A 61 -3.44 -13.54 -10.12
N GLY A 62 -2.53 -12.79 -10.73
CA GLY A 62 -2.87 -11.66 -11.59
C GLY A 62 -3.70 -12.09 -12.82
N ARG A 63 -3.31 -13.18 -13.48
CA ARG A 63 -4.08 -13.79 -14.57
C ARG A 63 -5.43 -14.28 -14.11
N THR A 64 -5.53 -14.88 -12.93
CA THR A 64 -6.81 -15.33 -12.34
C THR A 64 -7.78 -14.16 -12.18
N VAL A 65 -7.34 -13.02 -11.65
CA VAL A 65 -8.18 -11.81 -11.57
C VAL A 65 -8.63 -11.36 -12.95
N GLY A 66 -7.73 -11.36 -13.94
CA GLY A 66 -8.06 -11.05 -15.34
C GLY A 66 -9.11 -11.98 -15.94
N ARG A 67 -9.01 -13.29 -15.71
CA ARG A 67 -10.00 -14.29 -16.16
C ARG A 67 -11.36 -14.08 -15.50
N ARG A 68 -11.39 -13.83 -14.19
CA ARG A 68 -12.62 -13.56 -13.44
C ARG A 68 -13.32 -12.28 -13.90
N LEU A 69 -12.56 -11.24 -14.22
CA LEU A 69 -13.11 -10.02 -14.80
C LEU A 69 -13.73 -10.29 -16.18
N ALA A 70 -13.04 -11.06 -17.04
CA ALA A 70 -13.55 -11.41 -18.37
C ALA A 70 -14.81 -12.30 -18.29
N GLU A 71 -14.84 -13.27 -17.38
CA GLU A 71 -16.00 -14.13 -17.07
C GLU A 71 -17.23 -13.27 -16.71
N ARG A 72 -17.06 -12.29 -15.82
CA ARG A 72 -18.14 -11.35 -15.43
C ARG A 72 -18.63 -10.49 -16.59
N LEU A 73 -17.75 -10.16 -17.53
CA LEU A 73 -18.08 -9.37 -18.71
C LEU A 73 -18.63 -10.22 -19.86
N GLY A 74 -18.61 -11.55 -19.75
CA GLY A 74 -19.04 -12.47 -20.80
C GLY A 74 -18.15 -12.42 -22.05
N VAL A 75 -16.86 -12.13 -21.88
CA VAL A 75 -15.88 -12.02 -22.98
C VAL A 75 -14.69 -12.95 -22.77
N GLU A 76 -13.95 -13.21 -23.84
CA GLU A 76 -12.69 -13.94 -23.74
C GLU A 76 -11.67 -13.19 -22.85
N PRO A 77 -10.85 -13.90 -22.06
CA PRO A 77 -9.86 -13.30 -21.16
C PRO A 77 -8.62 -12.81 -21.92
N THR A 78 -8.84 -11.95 -22.92
CA THR A 78 -7.80 -11.36 -23.75
C THR A 78 -7.90 -9.84 -23.73
N ARG A 79 -6.74 -9.18 -23.88
CA ARG A 79 -6.69 -7.71 -23.99
C ARG A 79 -7.57 -7.20 -25.14
N ALA A 80 -7.60 -7.92 -26.26
CA ALA A 80 -8.39 -7.54 -27.43
C ALA A 80 -9.89 -7.58 -27.15
N ALA A 81 -10.40 -8.66 -26.53
CA ALA A 81 -11.82 -8.79 -26.21
C ALA A 81 -12.25 -7.78 -25.13
N LEU A 82 -11.43 -7.59 -24.09
CA LEU A 82 -11.70 -6.58 -23.05
C LEU A 82 -11.72 -5.15 -23.61
N ALA A 83 -10.90 -4.84 -24.61
CA ALA A 83 -10.84 -3.52 -25.23
C ALA A 83 -12.09 -3.17 -26.06
N LEU A 84 -12.93 -4.15 -26.40
CA LEU A 84 -14.20 -3.95 -27.10
C LEU A 84 -15.37 -3.66 -26.16
N VAL A 85 -15.18 -3.85 -24.84
CA VAL A 85 -16.20 -3.57 -23.83
C VAL A 85 -16.19 -2.09 -23.48
N GLU A 86 -17.38 -1.50 -23.38
CA GLU A 86 -17.53 -0.10 -22.97
C GLU A 86 -16.83 0.17 -21.62
N PRO A 87 -16.00 1.23 -21.50
CA PRO A 87 -15.21 1.49 -20.29
C PRO A 87 -16.04 1.59 -19.00
N ALA A 88 -17.25 2.13 -19.08
CA ALA A 88 -18.16 2.23 -17.94
C ALA A 88 -18.64 0.86 -17.43
N VAL A 89 -18.79 -0.11 -18.33
CA VAL A 89 -19.16 -1.49 -18.00
C VAL A 89 -17.98 -2.20 -17.35
N VAL A 90 -16.77 -2.06 -17.91
CA VAL A 90 -15.54 -2.58 -17.29
C VAL A 90 -15.35 -2.00 -15.88
N ALA A 91 -15.51 -0.69 -15.71
CA ALA A 91 -15.36 -0.04 -14.41
C ALA A 91 -16.39 -0.54 -13.37
N ARG A 92 -17.61 -0.90 -13.79
CA ARG A 92 -18.59 -1.53 -12.91
C ARG A 92 -18.17 -2.95 -12.51
N ALA A 93 -17.80 -3.78 -13.47
CA ALA A 93 -17.36 -5.15 -13.22
C ALA A 93 -16.10 -5.20 -12.32
N VAL A 94 -15.17 -4.26 -12.49
CA VAL A 94 -14.01 -4.10 -11.60
C VAL A 94 -14.44 -3.80 -10.17
N ARG A 95 -15.38 -2.86 -9.96
CA ARG A 95 -15.90 -2.53 -8.62
C ARG A 95 -16.57 -3.73 -7.97
N GLU A 96 -17.45 -4.41 -8.69
CA GLU A 96 -18.13 -5.62 -8.19
C GLU A 96 -17.14 -6.73 -7.83
N LEU A 97 -16.05 -6.89 -8.59
CA LEU A 97 -15.01 -7.86 -8.28
C LEU A 97 -14.21 -7.46 -7.03
N VAL A 98 -13.90 -6.18 -6.86
CA VAL A 98 -13.27 -5.66 -5.63
C VAL A 98 -14.18 -5.91 -4.42
N GLU A 99 -15.47 -5.58 -4.53
CA GLU A 99 -16.47 -5.81 -3.47
C GLU A 99 -16.59 -7.29 -3.11
N ASP A 100 -16.56 -8.20 -4.09
CA ASP A 100 -16.62 -9.65 -3.87
C ASP A 100 -15.40 -10.17 -3.10
N VAL A 101 -14.19 -9.69 -3.44
CA VAL A 101 -12.94 -10.04 -2.76
C VAL A 101 -12.91 -9.49 -1.33
N GLN A 102 -13.37 -8.25 -1.14
CA GLN A 102 -13.29 -7.56 0.16
C GLN A 102 -14.44 -7.91 1.11
N GLY A 103 -15.65 -8.12 0.59
CA GLY A 103 -16.85 -8.40 1.39
C GLY A 103 -16.99 -9.87 1.78
N THR A 104 -16.49 -10.78 0.94
CA THR A 104 -16.50 -12.23 1.18
C THR A 104 -15.12 -12.81 0.91
N PRO A 105 -14.11 -12.51 1.77
CA PRO A 105 -12.78 -13.07 1.62
C PRO A 105 -12.84 -14.58 1.87
N ASP A 106 -12.78 -15.33 0.76
CA ASP A 106 -12.76 -16.78 0.75
C ASP A 106 -11.37 -17.27 0.29
N PRO A 107 -10.55 -17.83 1.19
CA PRO A 107 -9.21 -18.34 0.85
C PRO A 107 -9.22 -19.47 -0.17
N VAL A 108 -10.33 -20.23 -0.30
CA VAL A 108 -10.45 -21.27 -1.33
C VAL A 108 -10.66 -20.65 -2.70
N ARG A 109 -11.42 -19.55 -2.75
CA ARG A 109 -11.78 -18.87 -4.00
C ARG A 109 -10.73 -17.87 -4.47
N TRP A 110 -10.09 -17.19 -3.53
CA TRP A 110 -9.21 -16.05 -3.76
C TRP A 110 -7.76 -16.29 -3.31
N GLU A 111 -7.45 -17.46 -2.73
CA GLU A 111 -6.11 -17.84 -2.32
C GLU A 111 -5.40 -16.73 -1.51
N SER A 112 -4.19 -16.33 -1.90
CA SER A 112 -3.42 -15.27 -1.23
C SER A 112 -4.06 -13.88 -1.35
N LEU A 113 -4.96 -13.65 -2.32
CA LEU A 113 -5.69 -12.38 -2.46
C LEU A 113 -6.68 -12.18 -1.32
N ALA A 114 -7.15 -13.26 -0.68
CA ALA A 114 -7.99 -13.18 0.52
C ALA A 114 -7.26 -12.56 1.72
N LEU A 115 -5.92 -12.52 1.71
CA LEU A 115 -5.11 -11.92 2.76
C LEU A 115 -4.83 -10.43 2.52
N THR A 116 -4.59 -10.05 1.26
CA THR A 116 -4.27 -8.65 0.90
C THR A 116 -5.50 -7.82 0.59
N LEU A 117 -6.64 -8.45 0.27
CA LEU A 117 -7.90 -7.81 -0.08
C LEU A 117 -7.78 -6.80 -1.25
N THR A 118 -6.72 -6.95 -2.06
CA THR A 118 -6.34 -6.02 -3.13
C THR A 118 -6.20 -6.82 -4.44
N PRO A 119 -7.31 -7.09 -5.15
CA PRO A 119 -7.26 -7.94 -6.35
C PRO A 119 -6.56 -7.29 -7.54
N PHE A 120 -6.43 -5.96 -7.53
CA PHE A 120 -5.71 -5.23 -8.57
C PHE A 120 -4.43 -4.62 -7.99
N ALA A 121 -3.31 -5.22 -8.31
CA ALA A 121 -1.96 -4.73 -8.01
C ALA A 121 -1.02 -5.10 -9.17
N PRO A 122 0.18 -4.48 -9.28
CA PRO A 122 1.15 -4.87 -10.30
C PRO A 122 1.44 -6.37 -10.26
N SER A 123 1.40 -7.02 -11.42
CA SER A 123 1.73 -8.44 -11.55
C SER A 123 3.20 -8.61 -11.92
N VAL A 124 3.91 -9.49 -11.22
CA VAL A 124 5.27 -9.91 -11.56
C VAL A 124 5.18 -10.88 -12.73
N ASP A 125 5.14 -10.33 -13.94
CA ASP A 125 4.97 -11.04 -15.21
C ASP A 125 6.28 -11.50 -15.85
N GLY A 126 7.42 -11.08 -15.27
CA GLY A 126 8.76 -11.38 -15.80
C GLY A 126 9.21 -10.42 -16.91
N GLU A 127 8.36 -9.48 -17.34
CA GLU A 127 8.67 -8.50 -18.39
C GLU A 127 8.76 -7.07 -17.85
N VAL A 128 7.68 -6.58 -17.21
CA VAL A 128 7.60 -5.21 -16.69
C VAL A 128 8.17 -5.18 -15.27
N PRO A 129 7.50 -5.69 -14.21
CA PRO A 129 8.22 -6.19 -13.05
C PRO A 129 8.84 -7.55 -13.39
N ALA A 130 10.15 -7.57 -13.63
CA ALA A 130 10.90 -8.79 -13.93
C ALA A 130 11.00 -9.76 -12.74
N ALA A 131 10.91 -9.23 -11.51
CA ALA A 131 10.98 -9.99 -10.27
C ALA A 131 10.14 -9.29 -9.19
N HIS A 132 9.93 -9.98 -8.07
CA HIS A 132 9.32 -9.36 -6.90
C HIS A 132 10.14 -8.13 -6.45
N PRO A 133 9.51 -6.98 -6.14
CA PRO A 133 10.26 -5.73 -5.94
C PRO A 133 11.34 -5.82 -4.86
N LEU A 134 11.05 -6.53 -3.75
CA LEU A 134 12.02 -6.72 -2.67
C LEU A 134 13.27 -7.49 -3.14
N ASP A 135 13.12 -8.49 -4.00
CA ASP A 135 14.24 -9.29 -4.49
C ASP A 135 15.09 -8.50 -5.48
N ALA A 136 14.44 -7.75 -6.38
CA ALA A 136 15.15 -6.84 -7.28
C ALA A 136 15.93 -5.77 -6.49
N ILE A 137 15.32 -5.18 -5.45
CA ILE A 137 15.98 -4.19 -4.58
C ILE A 137 17.18 -4.83 -3.85
N ARG A 138 17.03 -6.06 -3.32
CA ARG A 138 18.14 -6.81 -2.72
C ARG A 138 19.28 -7.07 -3.71
N SER A 139 18.97 -7.26 -4.98
CA SER A 139 19.97 -7.39 -6.06
C SER A 139 20.53 -6.05 -6.56
N GLY A 140 20.17 -4.93 -5.93
CA GLY A 140 20.71 -3.59 -6.22
C GLY A 140 19.83 -2.71 -7.11
N ALA A 141 18.60 -3.13 -7.44
CA ALA A 141 17.69 -2.29 -8.21
C ALA A 141 17.40 -0.97 -7.48
N GLY A 142 17.49 0.13 -8.23
CA GLY A 142 17.30 1.48 -7.73
C GLY A 142 18.37 1.97 -6.74
N ALA A 143 19.48 1.25 -6.51
CA ALA A 143 20.48 1.57 -5.46
C ALA A 143 21.03 3.01 -5.53
N SER A 144 21.05 3.62 -6.72
CA SER A 144 21.49 5.00 -6.94
C SER A 144 20.47 6.07 -6.54
N VAL A 145 19.23 5.71 -6.22
CA VAL A 145 18.14 6.63 -5.87
C VAL A 145 18.01 6.68 -4.35
N PRO A 146 18.30 7.80 -3.67
CA PRO A 146 18.05 7.95 -2.23
C PRO A 146 16.58 7.67 -1.90
N LEU A 147 16.35 6.85 -0.87
CA LEU A 147 15.02 6.38 -0.46
C LEU A 147 14.73 6.78 0.99
N LEU A 148 13.62 7.46 1.21
CA LEU A 148 12.96 7.58 2.50
C LEU A 148 11.76 6.64 2.53
N THR A 149 11.68 5.74 3.51
CA THR A 149 10.51 4.85 3.68
C THR A 149 10.07 4.82 5.15
N GLY A 150 8.79 4.57 5.37
CA GLY A 150 8.21 4.48 6.70
C GLY A 150 6.77 4.02 6.69
N TRP A 151 6.25 3.74 7.89
CA TRP A 151 4.88 3.30 8.13
C TRP A 151 4.39 3.91 9.46
N ASN A 152 3.08 3.93 9.67
CA ASN A 152 2.49 4.35 10.93
C ASN A 152 2.44 3.20 11.95
N ARG A 153 2.43 3.53 13.24
CA ARG A 153 2.27 2.53 14.30
C ARG A 153 0.98 1.72 14.16
N ASP A 154 -0.10 2.37 13.72
CA ASP A 154 -1.47 1.84 13.73
C ASP A 154 -2.08 1.77 12.31
N GLU A 155 -1.30 1.38 11.29
CA GLU A 155 -1.73 1.38 9.88
C GLU A 155 -3.05 0.65 9.65
N ALA A 156 -3.14 -0.62 10.06
CA ALA A 156 -4.34 -1.42 9.80
C ALA A 156 -5.52 -1.03 10.68
N ARG A 157 -5.25 -0.40 11.84
CA ARG A 157 -6.30 0.09 12.74
C ARG A 157 -7.17 1.12 12.04
N PHE A 158 -6.58 2.00 11.22
CA PHE A 158 -7.31 2.99 10.44
C PHE A 158 -8.44 2.34 9.61
N PHE A 159 -8.12 1.26 8.89
CA PHE A 159 -9.09 0.56 8.05
C PHE A 159 -10.12 -0.24 8.85
N MET A 160 -9.69 -0.93 9.92
CA MET A 160 -10.59 -1.75 10.73
C MET A 160 -11.56 -0.93 11.57
N VAL A 161 -11.16 0.26 12.04
CA VAL A 161 -12.06 1.19 12.72
C VAL A 161 -13.05 1.79 11.72
N ALA A 162 -12.58 2.21 10.55
CA ALA A 162 -13.43 2.84 9.55
C ALA A 162 -14.55 1.90 9.04
N SER A 163 -14.27 0.60 8.93
CA SER A 163 -15.27 -0.40 8.54
C SER A 163 -16.13 -0.92 9.71
N GLY A 164 -15.79 -0.56 10.96
CA GLY A 164 -16.40 -1.14 12.17
C GLY A 164 -15.98 -2.59 12.44
N ALA A 165 -15.14 -3.19 11.60
CA ALA A 165 -14.68 -4.57 11.76
C ALA A 165 -13.88 -4.76 13.05
N ILE A 166 -13.22 -3.72 13.56
CA ILE A 166 -12.39 -3.81 14.77
C ILE A 166 -13.17 -4.31 15.99
N ASP A 167 -14.42 -3.88 16.14
CA ASP A 167 -15.27 -4.25 17.29
C ASP A 167 -15.90 -5.64 17.13
N ALA A 168 -15.94 -6.17 15.90
CA ALA A 168 -16.48 -7.49 15.59
C ALA A 168 -15.46 -8.62 15.79
N VAL A 169 -14.18 -8.30 15.99
CA VAL A 169 -13.13 -9.30 16.20
C VAL A 169 -13.19 -9.81 17.63
N ASP A 170 -13.57 -11.07 17.78
CA ASP A 170 -13.44 -11.82 19.03
C ASP A 170 -12.08 -12.57 19.11
N ASP A 171 -11.85 -13.24 20.23
CA ASP A 171 -10.62 -14.01 20.48
C ASP A 171 -10.45 -15.21 19.53
N ALA A 172 -11.54 -15.77 18.99
CA ALA A 172 -11.47 -16.88 18.03
C ALA A 172 -11.05 -16.35 16.65
N ALA A 173 -11.67 -15.27 16.19
CA ALA A 173 -11.32 -14.56 14.97
C ALA A 173 -9.88 -14.05 15.01
N LEU A 174 -9.42 -13.50 16.14
CA LEU A 174 -8.03 -13.09 16.34
C LEU A 174 -7.05 -14.27 16.14
N ARG A 175 -7.30 -15.42 16.77
CA ARG A 175 -6.43 -16.61 16.63
C ARG A 175 -6.42 -17.14 15.19
N HIS A 176 -7.58 -17.13 14.54
CA HIS A 176 -7.70 -17.54 13.14
C HIS A 176 -6.92 -16.61 12.22
N GLY A 177 -7.14 -15.29 12.34
CA GLY A 177 -6.44 -14.27 11.57
C GLY A 177 -4.93 -14.31 11.78
N ALA A 178 -4.47 -14.42 13.03
CA ALA A 178 -3.05 -14.55 13.36
C ALA A 178 -2.39 -15.74 12.64
N ARG A 179 -3.05 -16.90 12.63
CA ARG A 179 -2.59 -18.09 11.87
C ARG A 179 -2.63 -17.85 10.36
N GLY A 180 -3.70 -17.23 9.85
CA GLY A 180 -3.85 -16.89 8.43
C GLY A 180 -2.74 -15.99 7.90
N TYR A 181 -2.28 -15.03 8.70
CA TYR A 181 -1.14 -14.17 8.38
C TYR A 181 0.23 -14.82 8.68
N GLY A 182 0.27 -16.10 9.03
CA GLY A 182 1.50 -16.87 9.23
C GLY A 182 2.24 -16.55 10.53
N LEU A 183 1.55 -16.00 11.54
CA LEU A 183 2.18 -15.74 12.83
C LEU A 183 2.58 -17.08 13.50
N PRO A 184 3.85 -17.25 13.91
CA PRO A 184 4.31 -18.50 14.51
C PRO A 184 3.72 -18.72 15.90
N ASP A 185 3.77 -19.96 16.37
CA ASP A 185 3.37 -20.31 17.74
C ASP A 185 4.13 -19.45 18.77
N GLY A 186 3.41 -18.96 19.78
CA GLY A 186 3.96 -18.02 20.77
C GLY A 186 3.99 -16.56 20.30
N GLY A 187 3.79 -16.28 19.01
CA GLY A 187 3.82 -14.93 18.47
C GLY A 187 2.66 -14.07 19.00
N LEU A 188 1.47 -14.64 19.13
CA LEU A 188 0.29 -13.92 19.60
C LEU A 188 0.46 -13.41 21.04
N GLU A 189 1.14 -14.20 21.89
CA GLU A 189 1.49 -13.86 23.26
C GLU A 189 2.42 -12.64 23.32
N VAL A 190 3.35 -12.51 22.36
CA VAL A 190 4.21 -11.32 22.24
C VAL A 190 3.37 -10.07 21.97
N TYR A 191 2.41 -10.14 21.03
CA TYR A 191 1.54 -9.01 20.73
C TYR A 191 0.66 -8.62 21.92
N ARG A 192 0.06 -9.60 22.61
CA ARG A 192 -0.77 -9.35 23.81
C ARG A 192 0.05 -8.75 24.96
N ARG A 193 1.24 -9.30 25.24
CA ARG A 193 2.12 -8.82 26.31
C ARG A 193 2.54 -7.36 26.11
N ASN A 194 2.79 -6.96 24.87
CA ASN A 194 3.19 -5.60 24.52
C ASN A 194 2.01 -4.61 24.44
N ARG A 195 0.76 -5.08 24.62
CA ARG A 195 -0.48 -4.30 24.50
C ARG A 195 -1.47 -4.65 25.63
N PRO A 196 -1.11 -4.43 26.91
CA PRO A 196 -1.99 -4.76 28.02
C PRO A 196 -3.30 -3.97 27.93
N GLY A 197 -4.43 -4.68 28.03
CA GLY A 197 -5.78 -4.08 27.96
C GLY A 197 -6.31 -3.83 26.55
N ALA A 198 -5.56 -4.17 25.50
CA ALA A 198 -6.03 -4.08 24.12
C ALA A 198 -7.11 -5.13 23.81
N SER A 199 -8.10 -4.74 23.00
CA SER A 199 -9.13 -5.67 22.52
C SER A 199 -8.56 -6.68 21.51
N PRO A 200 -9.25 -7.79 21.23
CA PRO A 200 -8.80 -8.72 20.19
C PRO A 200 -8.66 -8.06 18.80
N GLY A 201 -9.54 -7.11 18.47
CA GLY A 201 -9.45 -6.31 17.25
C GLY A 201 -8.20 -5.43 17.18
N ASP A 202 -7.80 -4.81 18.30
CA ASP A 202 -6.56 -4.02 18.38
C ASP A 202 -5.32 -4.88 18.16
N VAL A 203 -5.32 -6.09 18.74
CA VAL A 203 -4.22 -7.05 18.58
C VAL A 203 -4.13 -7.55 17.13
N LEU A 204 -5.28 -7.85 16.51
CA LEU A 204 -5.31 -8.26 15.10
C LEU A 204 -4.87 -7.13 14.18
N ALA A 205 -5.30 -5.89 14.44
CA ALA A 205 -4.87 -4.71 13.70
C ALA A 205 -3.36 -4.51 13.77
N ALA A 206 -2.75 -4.74 14.94
CA ALA A 206 -1.30 -4.67 15.07
C ALA A 206 -0.58 -5.75 14.22
N ILE A 207 -1.07 -7.00 14.25
CA ILE A 207 -0.50 -8.10 13.44
C ILE A 207 -0.61 -7.77 11.95
N LEU A 208 -1.77 -7.28 11.50
CA LEU A 208 -2.00 -6.91 10.12
C LEU A 208 -1.14 -5.70 9.70
N GLY A 209 -0.99 -4.71 10.58
CA GLY A 209 -0.11 -3.55 10.37
C GLY A 209 1.34 -3.97 10.16
N ASP A 210 1.83 -4.88 10.99
CA ASP A 210 3.19 -5.40 10.88
C ASP A 210 3.37 -6.24 9.61
N TRP A 211 2.42 -7.13 9.31
CA TRP A 211 2.48 -8.00 8.15
C TRP A 211 2.41 -7.22 6.83
N MET A 212 1.52 -6.23 6.73
CA MET A 212 1.25 -5.50 5.49
C MET A 212 2.22 -4.34 5.25
N PHE A 213 2.60 -3.62 6.31
CA PHE A 213 3.32 -2.35 6.18
C PHE A 213 4.70 -2.39 6.85
N ALA A 214 4.77 -2.71 8.15
CA ALA A 214 6.00 -2.53 8.92
C ALA A 214 7.12 -3.47 8.45
N VAL A 215 6.87 -4.78 8.49
CA VAL A 215 7.88 -5.79 8.16
C VAL A 215 8.36 -5.63 6.72
N PRO A 216 7.49 -5.47 5.71
CA PRO A 216 7.97 -5.34 4.35
C PRO A 216 8.74 -4.01 4.12
N ALA A 217 8.36 -2.90 4.77
CA ALA A 217 9.14 -1.66 4.73
C ALA A 217 10.51 -1.81 5.42
N ILE A 218 10.59 -2.53 6.55
CA ILE A 218 11.87 -2.90 7.20
C ILE A 218 12.73 -3.72 6.25
N ARG A 219 12.16 -4.71 5.54
CA ARG A 219 12.93 -5.53 4.59
C ARG A 219 13.47 -4.71 3.42
N VAL A 220 12.71 -3.74 2.93
CA VAL A 220 13.19 -2.78 1.93
C VAL A 220 14.34 -1.96 2.52
N ALA A 221 14.19 -1.42 3.73
CA ALA A 221 15.24 -0.67 4.41
C ALA A 221 16.55 -1.46 4.56
N GLU A 222 16.45 -2.70 5.06
CA GLU A 222 17.58 -3.62 5.24
C GLU A 222 18.27 -3.92 3.90
N ALA A 223 17.48 -4.17 2.84
CA ALA A 223 18.00 -4.45 1.50
C ALA A 223 18.76 -3.26 0.88
N ARG A 224 18.47 -2.03 1.31
CA ARG A 224 19.12 -0.81 0.80
C ARG A 224 20.47 -0.52 1.44
N ALA A 225 20.78 -1.12 2.59
CA ALA A 225 22.01 -0.90 3.36
C ALA A 225 22.40 0.59 3.55
N ASP A 226 21.41 1.50 3.59
CA ASP A 226 21.61 2.95 3.70
C ASP A 226 21.18 3.44 5.11
N PRO A 227 22.08 4.03 5.91
CA PRO A 227 21.77 4.52 7.25
C PRO A 227 20.69 5.63 7.29
N ALA A 228 20.36 6.27 6.16
CA ALA A 228 19.33 7.32 6.08
C ALA A 228 17.89 6.81 6.34
N VAL A 229 17.65 5.50 6.36
CA VAL A 229 16.31 4.93 6.57
C VAL A 229 15.85 4.98 8.05
N THR A 230 16.68 5.44 8.99
CA THR A 230 16.56 4.95 10.38
C THR A 230 15.80 5.85 11.38
N ARG A 231 15.36 7.08 11.05
CA ARG A 231 14.99 8.02 12.14
C ARG A 231 13.50 8.24 12.43
N PHE A 232 12.60 8.18 11.44
CA PHE A 232 11.20 8.54 11.69
C PHE A 232 10.41 7.49 12.49
N VAL A 233 10.85 6.22 12.47
CA VAL A 233 9.96 5.10 12.78
C VAL A 233 10.19 4.44 14.14
N ARG A 234 11.32 4.69 14.83
CA ARG A 234 11.61 3.98 16.09
C ARG A 234 10.60 4.28 17.19
N ASP A 235 10.20 5.53 17.35
CA ASP A 235 9.39 5.96 18.50
C ASP A 235 8.00 6.49 18.09
N GLY A 236 7.75 6.73 16.80
CA GLY A 236 6.49 7.29 16.29
C GLY A 236 6.26 8.75 16.70
N ASP A 237 7.27 9.39 17.29
CA ASP A 237 7.30 10.83 17.50
C ASP A 237 7.95 11.49 16.27
N PRO A 238 7.18 12.21 15.44
CA PRO A 238 7.74 12.85 14.27
C PRO A 238 8.60 14.09 14.63
N GLY A 239 8.60 14.55 15.88
CA GLY A 239 9.28 15.76 16.33
C GLY A 239 8.49 17.06 16.09
N TRP A 240 7.21 16.95 15.71
CA TRP A 240 6.25 18.05 15.54
C TRP A 240 4.87 17.66 16.08
N GLY A 241 4.02 18.65 16.33
CA GLY A 241 2.69 18.44 16.91
C GLY A 241 1.76 17.60 16.02
N ALA A 242 0.91 16.78 16.65
CA ALA A 242 -0.11 16.01 15.93
C ALA A 242 -1.04 16.91 15.10
N HIS A 243 -1.40 16.46 13.90
CA HIS A 243 -2.35 17.15 13.04
C HIS A 243 -3.72 17.25 13.71
N ARG A 244 -4.26 18.46 13.85
CA ARG A 244 -5.67 18.68 14.21
C ARG A 244 -6.39 19.43 13.10
N PRO A 245 -7.66 19.15 12.80
CA PRO A 245 -8.41 19.90 11.78
C PRO A 245 -8.42 21.42 11.98
N ASP A 246 -8.32 21.87 13.23
CA ASP A 246 -8.37 23.28 13.61
C ASP A 246 -7.04 24.01 13.40
N ASP A 247 -5.90 23.32 13.57
CA ASP A 247 -4.55 23.91 13.42
C ASP A 247 -3.83 23.46 12.13
N ARG A 248 -4.27 22.34 11.56
CA ARG A 248 -3.75 21.70 10.34
C ARG A 248 -2.23 21.65 10.29
N ARG A 249 -1.60 21.39 11.44
CA ARG A 249 -0.15 21.23 11.54
C ARG A 249 0.32 20.04 10.74
N VAL A 250 1.43 20.23 10.02
CA VAL A 250 2.13 19.20 9.26
C VAL A 250 3.63 19.42 9.35
N GLY A 251 4.41 18.34 9.32
CA GLY A 251 5.85 18.42 9.11
C GLY A 251 6.15 18.53 7.63
N VAL A 252 6.88 19.56 7.23
CA VAL A 252 7.44 19.68 5.88
C VAL A 252 8.86 19.15 5.91
N LEU A 253 9.12 18.20 5.01
CA LEU A 253 10.36 17.42 4.93
C LEU A 253 11.25 17.85 3.76
N VAL A 254 10.76 18.77 2.92
CA VAL A 254 11.47 19.29 1.75
C VAL A 254 12.42 20.41 2.20
N ASP A 255 13.70 20.28 1.86
CA ASP A 255 14.78 21.23 2.19
C ASP A 255 14.99 21.46 3.71
N GLY A 256 14.76 20.41 4.50
CA GLY A 256 14.88 20.42 5.97
C GLY A 256 13.59 19.95 6.64
N VAL A 257 13.67 19.60 7.92
CA VAL A 257 12.49 19.22 8.72
C VAL A 257 12.01 20.46 9.47
N ARG A 258 10.77 20.88 9.19
CA ARG A 258 10.13 22.00 9.91
C ARG A 258 8.64 21.78 10.09
N GLU A 259 8.10 22.27 11.19
CA GLU A 259 6.65 22.31 11.41
C GLU A 259 6.05 23.50 10.66
N GLU A 260 4.96 23.26 9.94
CA GLU A 260 4.14 24.31 9.32
C GLU A 260 2.67 24.16 9.70
N THR A 261 2.02 25.30 9.85
CA THR A 261 0.57 25.39 10.07
C THR A 261 -0.09 25.67 8.72
N ASP A 262 -0.91 24.74 8.24
CA ASP A 262 -1.74 24.92 7.06
C ASP A 262 -1.01 25.36 5.74
N PRO A 263 0.08 24.69 5.32
CA PRO A 263 0.85 25.13 4.14
C PRO A 263 0.07 25.05 2.81
N ALA A 264 -0.95 24.17 2.72
CA ALA A 264 -1.84 24.04 1.56
C ALA A 264 -3.19 24.77 1.74
N GLY A 265 -3.27 25.74 2.66
CA GLY A 265 -4.53 26.39 3.03
C GLY A 265 -5.21 27.15 1.90
N ALA A 266 -4.43 27.78 1.00
CA ALA A 266 -4.97 28.47 -0.15
C ALA A 266 -5.62 27.51 -1.16
N GLU A 267 -5.00 26.35 -1.40
CA GLU A 267 -5.55 25.30 -2.26
C GLU A 267 -6.86 24.76 -1.67
N ARG A 268 -6.89 24.39 -0.38
CA ARG A 268 -8.13 23.92 0.24
C ARG A 268 -9.27 24.93 0.19
N ARG A 269 -9.01 26.21 0.47
CA ARG A 269 -10.04 27.24 0.39
C ARG A 269 -10.61 27.40 -1.02
N ALA A 270 -9.83 27.10 -2.05
CA ALA A 270 -10.32 27.07 -3.42
C ALA A 270 -11.27 25.89 -3.70
N TRP A 271 -11.24 24.84 -2.86
CA TRP A 271 -12.14 23.70 -2.92
C TRP A 271 -13.38 23.84 -2.01
N ASP A 272 -13.40 24.83 -1.12
CA ASP A 272 -14.55 25.11 -0.25
C ASP A 272 -15.73 25.63 -1.11
N GLY A 273 -16.84 24.89 -1.13
CA GLY A 273 -18.05 25.23 -1.90
C GLY A 273 -18.15 24.60 -3.30
N VAL A 274 -17.26 23.67 -3.65
CA VAL A 274 -17.26 22.94 -4.94
C VAL A 274 -17.98 21.57 -4.84
N CYS A 275 -18.70 21.30 -3.75
CA CYS A 275 -19.53 20.10 -3.56
C CYS A 275 -21.01 20.40 -3.79
#